data_AF-A0A8T3KNC6-F1
#
_entry.id   AF-A0A8T3KNC6-F1
#
_cell.length_a   1.000
_cell.length_b   1.000
_cell.length_c   1.000
_cell.angle_alpha   90.00
_cell.angle_beta   90.00
_cell.angle_gamma   90.00
#
_symmetry.space_group_name_H-M   'P 1'
#
loop_
_entity.id
_entity.type
_entity.pdbx_description
1 polymer ?
#
loop_
_entity_poly.entity_id
_entity_poly.type
_entity_poly.pdbx_seq_one_letter_code
_entity_poly.pdbx_strand_id
1 'polypeptide(L)'
;MTVYVRENNPKFFNAIVKRLETYYKSRDIDYSQTDIYKAAWAQMPKQAESNSQAKLQYVNGHFTYALKDAIMCNGSGIIRHMEFCDSFVADNTGSLDPEEAKYNDCEIKGKNRTPRLKYMCPKCRRISKVYVCSCEHPCTDCKCGYIHYEKPSDDIRSHPIIPRDSEQWEKISGSRHIVEQVISSLKLPLRMGGSYIRDTKTAKADFFMSGIAHLVIVYVAYGQCQMC
;
A
#
# COMPACT_ATOMS: atom_id res chain seq x y z
N MET A 1 0.78 -7.15 9.80
CA MET A 1 1.53 -7.11 11.08
C MET A 1 3.04 -6.95 10.84
N THR A 2 3.77 -6.08 11.54
CA THR A 2 5.24 -5.96 11.42
C THR A 2 5.93 -7.12 12.15
N VAL A 3 6.93 -7.75 11.52
CA VAL A 3 7.61 -8.93 12.09
C VAL A 3 8.93 -8.53 12.75
N TYR A 4 9.30 -9.22 13.81
CA TYR A 4 10.61 -9.03 14.44
C TYR A 4 11.73 -9.72 13.65
N VAL A 5 12.20 -9.06 12.58
CA VAL A 5 13.31 -9.52 11.72
C VAL A 5 14.49 -8.54 11.73
N ARG A 6 15.68 -9.02 11.34
CA ARG A 6 16.93 -8.24 11.37
C ARG A 6 16.83 -7.00 10.48
N GLU A 7 16.19 -7.13 9.34
CA GLU A 7 16.08 -6.11 8.30
C GLU A 7 15.18 -4.93 8.73
N ASN A 8 14.30 -5.13 9.71
CA ASN A 8 13.51 -4.07 10.34
C ASN A 8 14.32 -3.24 11.35
N ASN A 9 15.53 -3.67 11.71
CA ASN A 9 16.39 -2.87 12.57
C ASN A 9 17.02 -1.73 11.75
N PRO A 10 16.87 -0.44 12.15
CA PRO A 10 17.48 0.69 11.44
C PRO A 10 18.99 0.56 11.25
N LYS A 11 19.68 -0.16 12.15
CA LYS A 11 21.12 -0.45 12.03
C LYS A 11 21.46 -1.27 10.79
N PHE A 12 20.56 -2.15 10.35
CA PHE A 12 20.76 -2.96 9.14
C PHE A 12 20.81 -2.07 7.90
N PHE A 13 19.79 -1.23 7.73
CA PHE A 13 19.74 -0.27 6.62
C PHE A 13 20.92 0.71 6.66
N ASN A 14 21.22 1.27 7.84
CA ASN A 14 22.35 2.19 8.00
C ASN A 14 23.71 1.54 7.68
N ALA A 15 23.86 0.23 7.90
CA ALA A 15 25.07 -0.49 7.51
C ALA A 15 25.22 -0.58 5.99
N ILE A 16 24.12 -0.75 5.25
CA ILE A 16 24.11 -0.73 3.77
C ILE A 16 24.47 0.68 3.27
N VAL A 17 23.85 1.72 3.85
CA VAL A 17 24.16 3.13 3.52
C VAL A 17 25.65 3.43 3.69
N LYS A 18 26.24 3.08 4.85
CA LYS A 18 27.68 3.29 5.10
C LYS A 18 28.58 2.55 4.11
N ARG A 19 28.21 1.32 3.74
CA ARG A 19 28.93 0.53 2.73
C ARG A 19 28.91 1.22 1.38
N LEU A 20 27.74 1.74 0.98
CA LEU A 20 27.58 2.50 -0.26
C LEU A 20 28.36 3.80 -0.23
N GLU A 21 28.26 4.61 0.83
CA GLU A 21 29.06 5.83 0.98
C GLU A 21 30.57 5.55 0.81
N THR A 22 31.06 4.48 1.42
CA THR A 22 32.47 4.06 1.29
C THR A 22 32.83 3.66 -0.13
N TYR A 23 31.93 2.93 -0.82
CA TYR A 23 32.12 2.50 -2.20
C TYR A 23 32.14 3.66 -3.20
N TYR A 24 31.27 4.65 -3.03
CA TYR A 24 31.25 5.83 -3.92
C TYR A 24 32.48 6.71 -3.69
N LYS A 25 32.88 6.92 -2.41
CA LYS A 25 34.09 7.67 -2.06
C LYS A 25 35.36 7.04 -2.63
N SER A 26 35.48 5.70 -2.60
CA SER A 26 36.68 5.03 -3.12
C SER A 26 36.81 5.06 -4.65
N ARG A 27 35.72 5.37 -5.35
CA ARG A 27 35.68 5.48 -6.83
C ARG A 27 35.57 6.93 -7.33
N ASP A 28 35.65 7.90 -6.43
CA ASP A 28 35.52 9.34 -6.74
C ASP A 28 34.23 9.67 -7.52
N ILE A 29 33.13 8.99 -7.16
CA ILE A 29 31.81 9.21 -7.77
C ILE A 29 31.07 10.23 -6.90
N ASP A 30 30.71 11.38 -7.47
CA ASP A 30 29.83 12.35 -6.81
C ASP A 30 28.42 11.76 -6.60
N TYR A 31 27.87 11.95 -5.42
CA TYR A 31 26.56 11.40 -5.04
C TYR A 31 25.76 12.38 -4.20
N SER A 32 24.45 12.42 -4.43
CA SER A 32 23.54 13.04 -3.48
C SER A 32 23.13 12.03 -2.41
N GLN A 33 22.69 12.54 -1.25
CA GLN A 33 22.12 11.70 -0.20
C GLN A 33 20.95 10.85 -0.75
N THR A 34 20.12 11.42 -1.62
CA THR A 34 18.96 10.73 -2.19
C THR A 34 19.36 9.54 -3.07
N ASP A 35 20.50 9.61 -3.75
CA ASP A 35 20.97 8.54 -4.63
C ASP A 35 21.49 7.36 -3.81
N ILE A 36 22.18 7.62 -2.70
CA ILE A 36 22.59 6.55 -1.77
C ILE A 36 21.37 5.86 -1.17
N TYR A 37 20.37 6.62 -0.70
CA TYR A 37 19.17 6.02 -0.10
C TYR A 37 18.45 5.14 -1.12
N LYS A 38 18.28 5.59 -2.37
CA LYS A 38 17.69 4.78 -3.45
C LYS A 38 18.50 3.51 -3.71
N ALA A 39 19.82 3.61 -3.80
CA ALA A 39 20.69 2.45 -4.00
C ALA A 39 20.67 1.49 -2.80
N ALA A 40 20.58 2.00 -1.57
CA ALA A 40 20.47 1.20 -0.36
C ALA A 40 19.15 0.42 -0.32
N TRP A 41 18.03 1.08 -0.64
CA TRP A 41 16.74 0.41 -0.75
C TRP A 41 16.71 -0.64 -1.87
N ALA A 42 17.41 -0.42 -2.98
CA ALA A 42 17.54 -1.42 -4.04
C ALA A 42 18.34 -2.65 -3.61
N GLN A 43 19.23 -2.53 -2.62
CA GLN A 43 19.95 -3.67 -2.02
C GLN A 43 19.18 -4.39 -0.92
N MET A 44 18.04 -3.85 -0.46
CA MET A 44 17.23 -4.51 0.55
C MET A 44 16.59 -5.78 -0.03
N PRO A 45 16.66 -6.92 0.67
CA PRO A 45 16.00 -8.16 0.25
C PRO A 45 14.49 -7.97 0.04
N LYS A 46 13.92 -8.57 -1.00
CA LYS A 46 12.45 -8.53 -1.21
C LYS A 46 11.67 -9.25 -0.10
N GLN A 47 12.30 -10.24 0.53
CA GLN A 47 11.77 -11.05 1.63
C GLN A 47 12.85 -11.13 2.72
N ALA A 48 12.43 -11.27 3.97
CA ALA A 48 13.38 -11.41 5.08
C ALA A 48 14.12 -12.76 5.00
N GLU A 49 15.42 -12.76 5.31
CA GLU A 49 16.26 -13.96 5.26
C GLU A 49 15.78 -15.03 6.24
N SER A 50 15.35 -14.61 7.43
CA SER A 50 14.83 -15.52 8.46
C SER A 50 13.41 -16.00 8.20
N ASN A 51 12.68 -15.38 7.27
CA ASN A 51 11.25 -15.65 7.05
C ASN A 51 10.79 -15.17 5.65
N SER A 52 10.63 -16.12 4.73
CA SER A 52 10.18 -15.86 3.35
C SER A 52 8.76 -15.28 3.24
N GLN A 53 7.90 -15.46 4.26
CA GLN A 53 6.55 -14.88 4.28
C GLN A 53 6.58 -13.38 4.63
N ALA A 54 7.61 -12.91 5.34
CA ALA A 54 7.77 -11.50 5.66
C ALA A 54 8.37 -10.77 4.44
N LYS A 55 7.55 -9.94 3.79
CA LYS A 55 7.93 -9.21 2.58
C LYS A 55 8.18 -7.74 2.90
N LEU A 56 9.13 -7.12 2.19
CA LEU A 56 9.38 -5.68 2.27
C LEU A 56 8.17 -4.93 1.70
N GLN A 57 7.60 -4.04 2.50
CA GLN A 57 6.40 -3.27 2.16
C GLN A 57 6.56 -1.82 2.62
N TYR A 58 5.87 -0.90 1.95
CA TYR A 58 5.75 0.48 2.41
C TYR A 58 4.46 0.65 3.20
N VAL A 59 4.57 0.85 4.52
CA VAL A 59 3.43 0.91 5.44
C VAL A 59 3.57 2.17 6.30
N ASN A 60 2.51 2.96 6.41
CA ASN A 60 2.46 4.15 7.28
C ASN A 60 3.70 5.08 7.16
N GLY A 61 4.17 5.33 5.93
CA GLY A 61 5.23 6.30 5.67
C GLY A 61 6.66 5.75 5.73
N HIS A 62 6.86 4.47 6.04
CA HIS A 62 8.19 3.85 6.08
C HIS A 62 8.19 2.45 5.47
N PHE A 63 9.37 1.99 5.08
CA PHE A 63 9.57 0.62 4.62
C PHE A 63 9.77 -0.32 5.81
N THR A 64 9.08 -1.45 5.79
CA THR A 64 9.13 -2.48 6.84
C THR A 64 8.85 -3.86 6.25
N TYR A 65 9.43 -4.89 6.84
CA TYR A 65 9.06 -6.28 6.61
C TYR A 65 7.85 -6.63 7.48
N ALA A 66 6.78 -7.07 6.83
CA ALA A 66 5.51 -7.35 7.46
C ALA A 66 4.83 -8.58 6.86
N LEU A 67 4.01 -9.24 7.67
CA LEU A 67 2.96 -10.15 7.20
C LEU A 67 1.75 -9.32 6.79
N LYS A 68 1.09 -9.72 5.71
CA LYS A 68 -0.09 -9.07 5.20
C LYS A 68 -1.30 -9.93 5.50
N ASP A 69 -2.31 -9.31 6.09
CA ASP A 69 -3.50 -9.96 6.60
C ASP A 69 -4.70 -9.11 6.20
N ALA A 70 -5.85 -9.73 5.93
CA ALA A 70 -7.09 -9.08 5.56
C ALA A 70 -8.17 -9.35 6.60
N ILE A 71 -9.00 -8.34 6.84
CA ILE A 71 -10.15 -8.40 7.74
C ILE A 71 -11.33 -7.79 7.03
N MET A 72 -12.45 -8.51 7.03
CA MET A 72 -13.73 -7.98 6.60
C MET A 72 -14.62 -7.77 7.82
N CYS A 73 -15.17 -6.58 7.97
CA CYS A 73 -16.11 -6.22 9.02
C CYS A 73 -17.39 -5.63 8.42
N ASN A 74 -18.51 -5.76 9.14
CA ASN A 74 -19.74 -5.05 8.77
C ASN A 74 -19.68 -3.54 9.14
N GLY A 75 -20.74 -2.80 8.82
CA GLY A 75 -20.86 -1.37 9.14
C GLY A 75 -20.91 -1.04 10.65
N SER A 76 -20.89 -2.02 11.54
CA SER A 76 -20.83 -1.83 12.99
C SER A 76 -19.47 -2.24 13.57
N GLY A 77 -18.51 -2.63 12.74
CA GLY A 77 -17.18 -3.04 13.19
C GLY A 77 -17.11 -4.47 13.71
N ILE A 78 -18.11 -5.30 13.43
CA ILE A 78 -18.10 -6.72 13.77
C ILE A 78 -17.32 -7.46 12.69
N ILE A 79 -16.24 -8.14 13.10
CA ILE A 79 -15.41 -8.96 12.22
C ILE A 79 -16.24 -10.13 11.68
N ARG A 80 -16.27 -10.30 10.36
CA ARG A 80 -16.98 -11.38 9.65
C ARG A 80 -16.03 -12.37 9.00
N HIS A 81 -14.86 -11.93 8.59
CA HIS A 81 -13.86 -12.76 7.94
C HIS A 81 -12.45 -12.26 8.24
N MET A 82 -11.51 -13.20 8.33
CA MET A 82 -10.09 -12.94 8.56
C MET A 82 -9.28 -13.92 7.72
N GLU A 83 -8.25 -13.43 7.04
CA GLU A 83 -7.43 -14.25 6.15
C GLU A 83 -5.99 -13.73 6.05
N PHE A 84 -5.05 -14.65 5.85
CA PHE A 84 -3.67 -14.31 5.51
C PHE A 84 -3.51 -14.08 4.02
N CYS A 85 -2.97 -12.91 3.66
CA CYS A 85 -2.70 -12.54 2.28
C CYS A 85 -1.38 -13.16 1.78
N ASP A 86 -1.19 -14.47 1.97
CA ASP A 86 0.00 -15.20 1.52
C ASP A 86 0.07 -15.21 -0.02
N SER A 87 -1.08 -15.46 -0.67
CA SER A 87 -1.28 -15.54 -2.13
C SER A 87 -1.76 -14.24 -2.77
N PHE A 88 -2.25 -13.27 -2.00
CA PHE A 88 -2.71 -11.97 -2.54
C PHE A 88 -1.60 -11.17 -3.27
N VAL A 89 -0.34 -11.60 -3.18
CA VAL A 89 0.77 -11.05 -4.00
C VAL A 89 0.89 -11.79 -5.34
N ALA A 90 0.46 -13.06 -5.43
CA ALA A 90 0.35 -13.82 -6.67
C ALA A 90 -0.97 -13.50 -7.43
N ASP A 91 -2.06 -13.32 -6.70
CA ASP A 91 -3.41 -13.17 -7.29
C ASP A 91 -3.83 -11.71 -7.53
N ASN A 92 -3.01 -10.73 -7.11
CA ASN A 92 -3.04 -9.36 -7.67
C ASN A 92 -2.34 -9.29 -9.05
N THR A 93 -2.20 -10.42 -9.73
CA THR A 93 -2.14 -10.42 -11.20
C THR A 93 -3.55 -10.41 -11.82
N GLY A 94 -4.63 -10.61 -11.03
CA GLY A 94 -6.01 -10.67 -11.53
C GLY A 94 -7.05 -9.78 -10.83
N SER A 95 -6.70 -9.02 -9.79
CA SER A 95 -7.58 -7.96 -9.26
C SER A 95 -6.94 -6.61 -9.48
N LEU A 96 -7.07 -6.13 -10.72
CA LEU A 96 -6.43 -4.95 -11.29
C LEU A 96 -4.92 -5.00 -11.06
N ASP A 97 -4.20 -5.64 -11.99
CA ASP A 97 -2.79 -5.30 -12.19
C ASP A 97 -2.67 -3.77 -12.12
N PRO A 98 -1.73 -3.17 -11.36
CA PRO A 98 -1.44 -1.75 -11.52
C PRO A 98 -1.29 -1.36 -12.99
N GLU A 99 -0.88 -2.24 -13.91
CA GLU A 99 -0.97 -2.04 -15.37
C GLU A 99 -2.40 -2.04 -15.95
N GLU A 100 -3.34 -2.82 -15.44
CA GLU A 100 -4.76 -2.79 -15.84
C GLU A 100 -5.55 -1.64 -15.20
N ALA A 101 -5.17 -1.19 -14.00
CA ALA A 101 -5.63 0.07 -13.40
C ALA A 101 -4.88 1.31 -13.93
N LYS A 102 -3.81 1.11 -14.70
CA LYS A 102 -3.10 2.20 -15.37
C LYS A 102 -3.82 2.49 -16.68
N TYR A 103 -4.62 3.53 -16.64
CA TYR A 103 -4.78 4.38 -17.82
C TYR A 103 -3.54 5.28 -18.03
N ASN A 104 -2.34 4.72 -17.85
CA ASN A 104 -1.08 5.43 -18.05
C ASN A 104 -0.59 5.12 -19.47
N ASP A 105 -0.66 6.13 -20.36
CA ASP A 105 -0.19 6.02 -21.75
C ASP A 105 1.34 5.79 -21.78
N CYS A 106 2.07 6.50 -20.91
CA CYS A 106 3.53 6.42 -20.79
C CYS A 106 4.07 7.32 -19.66
N GLU A 107 5.25 6.98 -19.16
CA GLU A 107 6.08 7.93 -18.40
C GLU A 107 6.73 8.93 -19.38
N ILE A 108 6.53 10.23 -19.14
CA ILE A 108 7.06 11.30 -19.98
C ILE A 108 8.11 12.09 -19.21
N LYS A 109 9.31 12.20 -19.79
CA LYS A 109 10.39 13.06 -19.31
C LYS A 109 10.68 14.14 -20.34
N GLY A 110 10.14 15.34 -20.12
CA GLY A 110 10.51 16.51 -20.91
C GLY A 110 11.92 17.01 -20.54
N LYS A 111 12.60 17.68 -21.47
CA LYS A 111 13.88 18.33 -21.19
C LYS A 111 13.70 19.30 -20.00
N ASN A 112 14.53 19.14 -18.96
CA ASN A 112 14.47 19.90 -17.69
C ASN A 112 13.16 19.77 -16.88
N ARG A 113 12.39 18.70 -17.05
CA ARG A 113 11.20 18.44 -16.23
C ARG A 113 11.35 17.12 -15.46
N THR A 114 10.79 17.07 -14.26
CA THR A 114 10.67 15.81 -13.52
C THR A 114 9.85 14.80 -14.33
N PRO A 115 10.16 13.50 -14.25
CA PRO A 115 9.33 12.47 -14.85
C PRO A 115 7.88 12.60 -14.36
N ARG A 116 6.93 12.35 -15.25
CA ARG A 116 5.49 12.41 -14.96
C ARG A 116 4.79 11.23 -15.62
N LEU A 117 3.85 10.63 -14.92
CA LEU A 117 2.93 9.63 -15.45
C LEU A 117 1.83 10.36 -16.20
N LYS A 118 1.62 10.02 -17.47
CA LYS A 118 0.58 10.64 -18.31
C LYS A 118 -0.65 9.73 -18.35
N TYR A 119 -1.75 10.23 -17.82
CA TYR A 119 -3.05 9.59 -17.89
C TYR A 119 -3.89 10.22 -18.98
N MET A 120 -4.56 9.42 -19.79
CA MET A 120 -5.48 9.90 -20.83
C MET A 120 -6.92 9.52 -20.51
N CYS A 121 -7.88 9.86 -21.37
CA CYS A 121 -9.26 9.44 -21.21
C CYS A 121 -9.47 7.97 -21.62
N PRO A 122 -10.20 7.13 -20.83
CA PRO A 122 -10.51 5.71 -21.09
C PRO A 122 -10.95 5.32 -22.49
N LYS A 123 -11.61 6.24 -23.19
CA LYS A 123 -12.16 6.03 -24.53
C LYS A 123 -11.26 6.59 -25.63
N CYS A 124 -10.04 7.02 -25.29
CA CYS A 124 -9.05 7.53 -26.22
C CYS A 124 -8.24 6.40 -26.84
N ARG A 125 -8.22 6.32 -28.17
CA ARG A 125 -7.44 5.34 -28.92
C ARG A 125 -6.57 6.04 -29.96
N ARG A 126 -5.40 5.45 -30.21
CA ARG A 126 -4.48 5.94 -31.23
C ARG A 126 -4.88 5.36 -32.59
N ILE A 127 -5.33 6.21 -33.50
CA ILE A 127 -5.58 5.85 -34.89
C ILE A 127 -4.40 6.39 -35.69
N SER A 128 -3.51 5.49 -36.12
CA SER A 128 -2.24 5.83 -36.79
C SER A 128 -1.33 6.74 -35.91
N LYS A 129 -1.19 8.02 -36.26
CA LYS A 129 -0.38 9.01 -35.52
C LYS A 129 -1.18 9.99 -34.67
N VAL A 130 -2.51 9.89 -34.67
CA VAL A 130 -3.40 10.83 -33.97
C VAL A 130 -4.18 10.08 -32.90
N TYR A 131 -4.31 10.70 -31.73
CA TYR A 131 -5.17 10.21 -30.65
C TYR A 131 -6.59 10.75 -30.85
N VAL A 132 -7.57 9.87 -30.85
CA VAL A 132 -9.00 10.18 -31.03
C VAL A 132 -9.79 9.60 -29.87
N CYS A 133 -10.58 10.44 -29.21
CA CYS A 133 -11.45 10.07 -28.10
C CYS A 133 -12.88 9.83 -28.59
N SER A 134 -13.47 8.69 -28.23
CA SER A 134 -14.83 8.30 -28.62
C SER A 134 -15.85 8.50 -27.49
N CYS A 135 -15.73 9.58 -26.72
CA CYS A 135 -16.70 9.93 -25.68
C CYS A 135 -17.96 10.55 -26.29
N GLU A 136 -19.15 10.04 -25.93
CA GLU A 136 -20.44 10.60 -26.35
C GLU A 136 -20.66 12.03 -25.79
N HIS A 137 -20.18 12.29 -24.57
CA HIS A 137 -20.14 13.61 -23.94
C HIS A 137 -18.69 13.95 -23.58
N PRO A 138 -17.94 14.64 -24.47
CA PRO A 138 -16.53 14.93 -24.23
C PRO A 138 -16.36 15.90 -23.06
N CYS A 139 -15.48 15.56 -22.12
CA CYS A 139 -15.14 16.41 -20.97
C CYS A 139 -14.17 17.55 -21.30
N THR A 140 -13.55 17.53 -22.49
CA THR A 140 -12.61 18.54 -22.97
C THR A 140 -12.67 18.66 -24.49
N ASP A 141 -12.35 19.84 -25.04
CA ASP A 141 -12.27 20.06 -26.49
C ASP A 141 -11.05 19.40 -27.17
N CYS A 142 -10.13 18.76 -26.42
CA CYS A 142 -9.04 18.02 -27.03
C CYS A 142 -9.58 16.82 -27.81
N LYS A 143 -9.11 16.64 -29.05
CA LYS A 143 -9.32 15.42 -29.86
C LYS A 143 -8.92 14.14 -29.12
N CYS A 144 -7.94 14.26 -28.24
CA CYS A 144 -7.38 13.20 -27.41
C CYS A 144 -8.16 12.92 -26.11
N GLY A 145 -9.19 13.70 -25.81
CA GLY A 145 -9.88 13.70 -24.53
C GLY A 145 -9.05 14.33 -23.39
N TYR A 146 -9.54 14.19 -22.16
CA TYR A 146 -8.85 14.68 -20.97
C TYR A 146 -7.49 13.99 -20.77
N ILE A 147 -6.47 14.78 -20.43
CA ILE A 147 -5.13 14.29 -20.10
C ILE A 147 -4.75 14.83 -18.72
N HIS A 148 -4.35 13.94 -17.82
CA HIS A 148 -3.83 14.26 -16.50
C HIS A 148 -2.36 13.87 -16.38
N TYR A 149 -1.57 14.65 -15.64
CA TYR A 149 -0.16 14.37 -15.39
C TYR A 149 0.09 14.33 -13.89
N GLU A 150 0.63 13.22 -13.40
CA GLU A 150 1.01 13.04 -12.00
C GLU A 150 2.52 12.89 -11.88
N LYS A 151 3.16 13.54 -10.90
CA LYS A 151 4.58 13.27 -10.65
C LYS A 151 4.70 12.00 -9.81
N PRO A 152 5.67 11.11 -10.08
CA PRO A 152 5.92 9.94 -9.22
C PRO A 152 6.24 10.28 -7.75
N SER A 153 6.59 11.54 -7.47
CA SER A 153 6.83 12.06 -6.13
C SER A 153 5.56 12.50 -5.39
N ASP A 154 4.42 12.64 -6.09
CA ASP A 154 3.17 13.08 -5.49
C ASP A 154 2.54 11.92 -4.69
N ASP A 155 1.86 12.21 -3.59
CA ASP A 155 1.27 11.17 -2.71
C ASP A 155 0.19 10.40 -3.47
N ILE A 156 0.42 9.12 -3.75
CA ILE A 156 -0.54 8.23 -4.41
C ILE A 156 -1.92 8.19 -3.72
N ARG A 157 -2.04 8.60 -2.45
CA ARG A 157 -3.33 8.75 -1.77
C ARG A 157 -4.18 9.91 -2.29
N SER A 158 -3.56 10.87 -2.99
CA SER A 158 -4.25 11.99 -3.61
C SER A 158 -4.95 11.63 -4.93
N HIS A 159 -4.59 10.49 -5.54
CA HIS A 159 -5.18 10.00 -6.79
C HIS A 159 -5.78 8.59 -6.64
N PRO A 160 -6.84 8.42 -5.83
CA PRO A 160 -7.52 7.14 -5.69
C PRO A 160 -8.19 6.69 -7.00
N ILE A 161 -8.30 5.37 -7.20
CA ILE A 161 -9.03 4.75 -8.33
C ILE A 161 -10.48 5.24 -8.39
N ILE A 162 -11.08 5.54 -7.23
CA ILE A 162 -12.43 6.07 -7.10
C ILE A 162 -12.34 7.59 -6.89
N PRO A 163 -12.90 8.42 -7.79
CA PRO A 163 -12.89 9.88 -7.64
C PRO A 163 -13.45 10.32 -6.29
N ARG A 164 -12.78 11.26 -5.61
CA ARG A 164 -13.13 11.71 -4.25
C ARG A 164 -14.49 12.39 -4.16
N ASP A 165 -14.95 12.96 -5.27
CA ASP A 165 -16.24 13.64 -5.46
C ASP A 165 -17.36 12.69 -5.94
N SER A 166 -17.07 11.39 -6.06
CA SER A 166 -18.09 10.40 -6.43
C SER A 166 -18.96 9.98 -5.25
N GLU A 167 -20.23 9.68 -5.51
CA GLU A 167 -21.15 9.11 -4.52
C GLU A 167 -20.61 7.78 -3.93
N GLN A 168 -19.88 7.01 -4.74
CA GLN A 168 -19.20 5.79 -4.29
C GLN A 168 -18.12 6.10 -3.25
N TRP A 169 -17.34 7.16 -3.44
CA TRP A 169 -16.35 7.60 -2.45
C TRP A 169 -17.01 8.08 -1.16
N GLU A 170 -18.10 8.84 -1.22
CA GLU A 170 -18.84 9.28 -0.02
C GLU A 170 -19.31 8.09 0.82
N LYS A 171 -19.89 7.06 0.17
CA LYS A 171 -20.34 5.83 0.85
C LYS A 171 -19.20 5.06 1.51
N ILE A 172 -18.08 4.88 0.80
CA ILE A 172 -16.92 4.14 1.31
C ILE A 172 -16.20 4.92 2.42
N SER A 173 -15.97 6.23 2.20
CA SER A 173 -15.26 7.08 3.15
C SER A 173 -16.03 7.25 4.45
N GLY A 174 -17.36 7.33 4.39
CA GLY A 174 -18.23 7.33 5.57
C GLY A 174 -18.05 6.09 6.44
N SER A 175 -17.75 4.93 5.85
CA SER A 175 -17.53 3.67 6.59
C SER A 175 -16.09 3.47 7.07
N ARG A 176 -15.14 4.29 6.61
CA ARG A 176 -13.71 4.12 6.93
C ARG A 176 -13.44 4.23 8.43
N HIS A 177 -14.16 5.10 9.14
CA HIS A 177 -13.96 5.28 10.58
C HIS A 177 -14.15 3.96 11.36
N ILE A 178 -15.12 3.13 10.97
CA ILE A 178 -15.35 1.81 11.56
C ILE A 178 -14.15 0.89 11.34
N VAL A 179 -13.60 0.86 10.11
CA VAL A 179 -12.44 0.04 9.79
C VAL A 179 -11.22 0.45 10.62
N GLU A 180 -10.96 1.76 10.73
CA GLU A 180 -9.84 2.28 11.53
C GLU A 180 -10.04 1.99 13.02
N GLN A 181 -11.28 2.04 13.53
CA GLN A 181 -11.60 1.63 14.91
C GLN A 181 -11.33 0.15 15.14
N VAL A 182 -11.77 -0.75 14.25
CA VAL A 182 -11.50 -2.19 14.34
C VAL A 182 -10.00 -2.46 14.30
N ILE A 183 -9.26 -1.81 13.39
CA ILE A 183 -7.80 -1.90 13.31
C ILE A 183 -7.16 -1.41 14.61
N SER A 184 -7.65 -0.32 15.19
CA SER A 184 -7.16 0.22 16.47
C SER A 184 -7.39 -0.77 17.62
N SER A 185 -8.60 -1.34 17.72
CA SER A 185 -8.94 -2.37 18.71
C SER A 185 -8.07 -3.62 18.58
N LEU A 186 -7.77 -4.06 17.36
CA LEU A 186 -6.87 -5.20 17.18
C LEU A 186 -5.42 -4.86 17.55
N LYS A 187 -4.94 -3.66 17.20
CA LYS A 187 -3.55 -3.26 17.44
C LYS A 187 -3.26 -2.97 18.92
N LEU A 188 -4.15 -2.25 19.59
CA LEU A 188 -3.89 -1.69 20.92
C LEU A 188 -4.29 -2.66 22.05
N PRO A 189 -5.59 -2.86 22.37
CA PRO A 189 -5.97 -3.74 23.47
C PRO A 189 -5.65 -5.21 23.18
N LEU A 190 -5.71 -5.65 21.92
CA LEU A 190 -5.42 -7.03 21.53
C LEU A 190 -3.96 -7.24 21.08
N ARG A 191 -3.09 -6.24 21.30
CA ARG A 191 -1.62 -6.33 21.23
C ARG A 191 -1.01 -6.75 19.89
N MET A 192 -1.76 -6.70 18.79
CA MET A 192 -1.23 -6.99 17.45
C MET A 192 -0.24 -5.92 16.95
N GLY A 193 -0.27 -4.71 17.51
CA GLY A 193 0.58 -3.59 17.08
C GLY A 193 2.00 -3.58 17.63
N GLY A 194 2.31 -4.41 18.64
CA GLY A 194 3.59 -4.39 19.36
C GLY A 194 4.09 -5.78 19.74
N SER A 195 3.73 -6.81 18.98
CA SER A 195 4.17 -8.16 19.21
C SER A 195 5.64 -8.34 18.77
N TYR A 196 6.45 -9.01 19.61
CA TYR A 196 7.85 -9.33 19.30
C TYR A 196 8.00 -10.73 18.70
N ILE A 197 6.94 -11.21 18.05
CA ILE A 197 6.84 -12.58 17.56
C ILE A 197 7.74 -12.74 16.35
N ARG A 198 8.56 -13.80 16.38
CA ARG A 198 9.46 -14.18 15.29
C ARG A 198 8.90 -15.28 14.42
N ASP A 199 8.13 -16.19 15.02
CA ASP A 199 7.53 -17.32 14.32
C ASP A 199 6.23 -16.93 13.62
N THR A 200 6.12 -17.28 12.34
CA THR A 200 4.93 -16.96 11.55
C THR A 200 3.70 -17.69 12.02
N LYS A 201 3.82 -18.96 12.42
CA LYS A 201 2.66 -19.76 12.85
C LYS A 201 2.02 -19.16 14.09
N THR A 202 2.85 -18.76 15.05
CA THR A 202 2.41 -18.07 16.27
C THR A 202 1.78 -16.73 15.94
N ALA A 203 2.40 -15.93 15.06
CA ALA A 203 1.86 -14.64 14.66
C ALA A 203 0.49 -14.78 13.98
N LYS A 204 0.34 -15.84 13.16
CA LYS A 204 -0.93 -16.20 12.51
C LYS A 204 -2.00 -16.64 13.52
N ALA A 205 -1.62 -17.45 14.50
CA ALA A 205 -2.51 -17.85 15.57
C ALA A 205 -3.00 -16.63 16.37
N ASP A 206 -2.10 -15.73 16.77
CA ASP A 206 -2.43 -14.52 17.52
C ASP A 206 -3.39 -13.60 16.77
N PHE A 207 -3.23 -13.49 15.44
CA PHE A 207 -4.17 -12.75 14.60
C PHE A 207 -5.59 -13.30 14.70
N PHE A 208 -5.78 -14.62 14.55
CA PHE A 208 -7.10 -15.23 14.70
C PHE A 208 -7.63 -15.12 16.13
N MET A 209 -6.78 -15.32 17.14
CA MET A 209 -7.15 -15.16 18.55
C MET A 209 -7.60 -13.73 18.86
N SER A 210 -6.97 -12.72 18.26
CA SER A 210 -7.39 -11.33 18.38
C SER A 210 -8.78 -11.10 17.81
N GLY A 211 -9.11 -11.69 16.65
CA GLY A 211 -10.47 -11.59 16.10
C GLY A 211 -11.52 -12.30 16.94
N ILE A 212 -11.22 -13.48 17.50
CA ILE A 212 -12.12 -14.18 18.43
C ILE A 212 -12.34 -13.33 19.68
N ALA A 213 -11.27 -12.79 20.27
CA ALA A 213 -11.37 -11.90 21.42
C ALA A 213 -12.20 -10.65 21.13
N HIS A 214 -12.04 -10.04 19.95
CA HIS A 214 -12.88 -8.93 19.50
C HIS A 214 -14.37 -9.30 19.47
N LEU A 215 -14.71 -10.49 18.94
CA LEU A 215 -16.11 -10.97 18.93
C LEU A 215 -16.65 -11.21 20.34
N VAL A 216 -15.85 -11.76 21.26
CA VAL A 216 -16.24 -11.94 22.66
C VAL A 216 -16.49 -10.58 23.33
N ILE A 217 -15.62 -9.58 23.09
CA ILE A 217 -15.81 -8.22 23.61
C ILE A 217 -17.14 -7.62 23.11
N VAL A 218 -17.43 -7.74 21.81
CA VAL A 218 -18.69 -7.27 21.23
C VAL A 218 -19.89 -7.99 21.84
N TYR A 219 -19.80 -9.31 22.03
CA TYR A 219 -20.88 -10.10 22.63
C TYR A 219 -21.16 -9.69 24.08
N VAL A 220 -20.11 -9.51 24.89
CA VAL A 220 -20.25 -9.05 26.28
C VAL A 220 -20.83 -7.63 26.33
N ALA A 221 -20.36 -6.73 25.47
CA ALA A 221 -20.87 -5.36 25.38
C ALA A 221 -22.36 -5.34 25.00
N TYR A 222 -22.78 -6.19 24.08
CA TYR A 222 -24.19 -6.33 23.71
C TYR A 222 -25.04 -6.81 24.88
N GLY A 223 -24.58 -7.82 25.62
CA GLY A 223 -25.29 -8.35 26.80
C GLY A 223 -25.46 -7.32 27.92
N GLN A 224 -24.45 -6.47 28.16
CA GLN A 224 -24.57 -5.39 29.15
C GLN A 224 -25.56 -4.31 28.72
N CYS A 225 -25.64 -4.00 27.43
CA CYS A 225 -26.58 -3.01 26.91
C CYS A 225 -28.04 -3.45 27.01
N GLN A 226 -28.33 -4.75 27.08
CA GLN A 226 -29.70 -5.27 27.26
C GLN A 226 -30.18 -5.27 28.72
N MET A 227 -29.28 -5.07 29.69
CA MET A 227 -29.62 -5.00 31.12
C MET A 227 -29.79 -3.56 31.64
N CYS A 228 -29.64 -2.56 30.76
CA CYS A 228 -29.91 -1.14 31.04
C CYS A 228 -31.21 -0.71 30.36
#